data_AF-B3PFY7-F1
#
_entry.id   AF-B3PFY7-F1
#
_cell.length_a   1.000
_cell.length_b   1.000
_cell.length_c   1.000
_cell.angle_alpha   90.00
_cell.angle_beta   90.00
_cell.angle_gamma   90.00
#
_symmetry.space_group_name_H-M   'P 1'
#
loop_
_entity.id
_entity.type
_entity.pdbx_description
1 polymer ?
#
loop_
_entity_poly.entity_id
_entity_poly.type
_entity_poly.pdbx_seq_one_letter_code
_entity_poly.pdbx_strand_id
1 'polypeptide(L)'
;MSSPTFNFNIESVFRIGKGTGLIGWALDIQRSIETITLKSSIFKSRTFHLGTETELIRTHRPDVCAAFNLPDNHTLGFVIWLPVELDPHSEIIIHFDDHVNLAQGHSPVQLGEGERNLFIEQSYSHSGMPLRQLATKFDDPTFLFALHRVSRQLLKDTSTSPSIEPALGICSVDYAFNLDNRGILLLGWYHFLGAAPTAIHIIRSTGEPIEIQQPFSIARPDVQEHLKSHYSGVQQNCGFLSYIEYPLNPAHDYALRFKFNQGELWVHFSLANDHTDLTLVKKILESIPCPQYLTGSIYNIYNSGLGKAIEAISIRYKRSHPAYTERQFGIPPTSPHTSVIVPLYGRYDFMRHQLAHFVHDRDFDDVDLIYVVDDPAIKESAISTAISYYALFRKPFRVVWYDCNLGFAGANNIGVSAARAEHLLLMNSDVIPQEPGWLTILRNAYMSLPNPGILGPLLQFSDNSTQHAGMKANRDPYLPGFLLNGHPGKGWLYYKATEPSEQQLLTAACIFLSKQDYVVVGGFDEGYLIGDFEDSDLCMAIKKMGKKLWLVPEAKLWHLERQSQNIGSISGYRQLITLYNGWRYHEKIIRGEIANPEEQE
;
A
#
# COMPACT_ATOMS: atom_id res chain seq x y z
N MET A 1 32.82 -4.55 50.05
CA MET A 1 32.16 -4.37 48.75
C MET A 1 32.63 -5.50 47.87
N SER A 2 31.81 -6.53 47.71
CA SER A 2 32.08 -7.67 46.83
C SER A 2 32.00 -7.19 45.38
N SER A 3 33.04 -7.45 44.59
CA SER A 3 33.06 -7.18 43.15
C SER A 3 31.81 -7.76 42.48
N PRO A 4 31.19 -7.09 41.50
CA PRO A 4 30.03 -7.61 40.79
C PRO A 4 30.41 -8.93 40.10
N THR A 5 29.72 -10.00 40.45
CA THR A 5 29.99 -11.36 39.97
C THR A 5 29.36 -11.55 38.59
N PHE A 6 30.17 -11.55 37.53
CA PHE A 6 29.72 -11.82 36.16
C PHE A 6 29.71 -13.32 35.87
N ASN A 7 28.55 -13.90 35.57
CA ASN A 7 28.41 -15.31 35.14
C ASN A 7 28.26 -15.41 33.62
N PHE A 8 29.04 -16.29 32.98
CA PHE A 8 29.08 -16.52 31.53
C PHE A 8 29.23 -18.01 31.22
N ASN A 9 28.55 -18.51 30.19
CA ASN A 9 28.66 -19.90 29.75
C ASN A 9 28.49 -20.06 28.23
N ILE A 10 29.28 -20.96 27.62
CA ILE A 10 29.10 -21.41 26.23
C ILE A 10 28.55 -22.83 26.27
N GLU A 11 27.35 -22.99 25.74
CA GLU A 11 26.63 -24.25 25.79
C GLU A 11 26.87 -25.10 24.55
N SER A 12 27.18 -24.46 23.42
CA SER A 12 27.40 -25.17 22.16
C SER A 12 28.25 -24.37 21.17
N VAL A 13 29.04 -25.09 20.40
CA VAL A 13 29.74 -24.61 19.21
C VAL A 13 29.25 -25.43 18.02
N PHE A 14 28.80 -24.77 16.96
CA PHE A 14 28.26 -25.43 15.76
C PHE A 14 28.88 -24.88 14.48
N ARG A 15 28.83 -25.64 13.39
CA ARG A 15 29.35 -25.23 12.08
C ARG A 15 28.24 -25.10 11.06
N ILE A 16 28.32 -24.06 10.22
CA ILE A 16 27.48 -23.89 9.03
C ILE A 16 28.39 -23.43 7.87
N GLY A 17 28.53 -24.28 6.84
CA GLY A 17 29.43 -23.99 5.72
C GLY A 17 30.88 -23.78 6.19
N LYS A 18 31.49 -22.65 5.79
CA LYS A 18 32.86 -22.25 6.18
C LYS A 18 32.92 -21.34 7.40
N GLY A 19 31.91 -21.33 8.27
CA GLY A 19 32.01 -20.59 9.52
C GLY A 19 31.49 -21.31 10.74
N THR A 20 31.62 -20.64 11.88
CA THR A 20 31.41 -21.20 13.22
C THR A 20 30.46 -20.34 14.02
N GLY A 21 29.47 -20.96 14.65
CA GLY A 21 28.52 -20.32 15.54
C GLY A 21 28.74 -20.73 17.00
N LEU A 22 28.50 -19.79 17.91
CA LEU A 22 28.58 -19.98 19.37
C LEU A 22 27.21 -19.69 19.98
N ILE A 23 26.76 -20.56 20.87
CA ILE A 23 25.54 -20.38 21.68
C ILE A 23 25.95 -20.37 23.15
N GLY A 24 25.42 -19.40 23.89
CA GLY A 24 25.67 -19.31 25.32
C GLY A 24 24.72 -18.34 26.04
N TRP A 25 25.06 -18.04 27.29
CA TRP A 25 24.38 -17.02 28.08
C TRP A 25 25.36 -16.25 28.97
N ALA A 26 24.99 -15.02 29.34
CA ALA A 26 25.72 -14.17 30.27
C ALA A 26 24.75 -13.28 31.08
N LEU A 27 25.04 -13.04 32.37
CA LEU A 27 24.15 -12.26 33.24
C LEU A 27 24.16 -10.74 32.95
N ASP A 28 25.23 -10.22 32.35
CA ASP A 28 25.31 -8.82 31.90
C ASP A 28 25.84 -8.77 30.45
N ILE A 29 24.98 -9.13 29.50
CA ILE A 29 25.28 -9.02 28.07
C ILE A 29 25.47 -7.55 27.62
N GLN A 30 25.03 -6.56 28.40
CA GLN A 30 25.08 -5.15 28.01
C GLN A 30 26.49 -4.56 28.07
N ARG A 31 27.41 -5.12 28.89
CA ARG A 31 28.76 -4.55 29.11
C ARG A 31 29.96 -5.42 28.70
N SER A 32 29.78 -6.66 28.24
CA SER A 32 30.81 -7.67 28.56
C SER A 32 31.60 -8.33 27.42
N ILE A 33 31.28 -8.19 26.12
CA ILE A 33 32.07 -8.87 25.06
C ILE A 33 32.42 -7.91 23.93
N GLU A 34 33.68 -7.48 23.86
CA GLU A 34 34.16 -6.55 22.85
C GLU A 34 34.73 -7.29 21.64
N THR A 35 35.56 -8.31 21.89
CA THR A 35 36.21 -9.08 20.83
C THR A 35 36.25 -10.58 21.11
N ILE A 36 36.26 -11.35 20.02
CA ILE A 36 36.55 -12.77 20.03
C ILE A 36 37.79 -13.02 19.20
N THR A 37 38.84 -13.54 19.84
CA THR A 37 40.04 -14.00 19.16
C THR A 37 39.98 -15.50 18.94
N LEU A 38 40.10 -15.91 17.69
CA LEU A 38 40.16 -17.31 17.31
C LEU A 38 41.60 -17.66 16.98
N LYS A 39 42.11 -18.75 17.53
CA LYS A 39 43.38 -19.35 17.10
C LYS A 39 43.07 -20.69 16.47
N SER A 40 43.72 -20.96 15.35
CA SER A 40 43.52 -22.17 14.57
C SER A 40 44.82 -22.54 13.88
N SER A 41 45.01 -23.83 13.64
CA SER A 41 46.09 -24.33 12.78
C SER A 41 46.01 -23.77 11.35
N ILE A 42 44.81 -23.34 10.91
CA ILE A 42 44.53 -22.83 9.56
C ILE A 42 44.97 -21.37 9.40
N PHE A 43 44.77 -20.50 10.40
CA PHE A 43 44.97 -19.05 10.25
C PHE A 43 45.78 -18.38 11.37
N LYS A 44 46.48 -19.16 12.20
CA LYS A 44 47.27 -18.72 13.38
C LYS A 44 46.43 -18.00 14.46
N SER A 45 45.95 -16.79 14.21
CA SER A 45 45.11 -16.01 15.12
C SER A 45 44.30 -14.95 14.35
N ARG A 46 43.02 -14.79 14.66
CA ARG A 46 42.16 -13.75 14.10
C ARG A 46 41.19 -13.23 15.16
N THR A 47 41.24 -11.92 15.42
CA THR A 47 40.33 -11.23 16.33
C THR A 47 39.16 -10.64 15.55
N PHE A 48 37.98 -10.70 16.16
CA PHE A 48 36.71 -10.26 15.63
C PHE A 48 36.05 -9.31 16.62
N HIS A 49 35.70 -8.11 16.17
CA HIS A 49 34.97 -7.15 16.99
C HIS A 49 33.45 -7.39 16.88
N LEU A 50 32.81 -7.66 18.02
CA LEU A 50 31.37 -7.88 18.08
C LEU A 50 30.64 -6.55 17.91
N GLY A 51 29.70 -6.51 16.95
CA GLY A 51 28.95 -5.32 16.57
C GLY A 51 29.46 -4.58 15.33
N THR A 52 30.72 -4.80 14.92
CA THR A 52 31.29 -4.18 13.71
C THR A 52 31.72 -5.21 12.66
N GLU A 53 32.37 -6.31 13.06
CA GLU A 53 32.86 -7.36 12.15
C GLU A 53 32.02 -8.64 12.19
N THR A 54 31.26 -8.83 13.28
CA THR A 54 30.43 -10.01 13.55
C THR A 54 29.26 -9.61 14.44
N GLU A 55 28.09 -10.20 14.21
CA GLU A 55 26.87 -9.86 14.92
C GLU A 55 26.71 -10.69 16.19
N LEU A 56 26.51 -10.02 17.33
CA LEU A 56 26.09 -10.62 18.60
C LEU A 56 24.56 -10.54 18.69
N ILE A 57 23.88 -11.67 18.56
CA ILE A 57 22.42 -11.73 18.64
C ILE A 57 22.03 -12.10 20.06
N ARG A 58 21.28 -11.23 20.72
CA ARG A 58 20.80 -11.45 22.08
C ARG A 58 19.50 -12.23 22.05
N THR A 59 19.35 -13.18 22.97
CA THR A 59 18.18 -14.06 23.04
C THR A 59 17.63 -14.08 24.45
N HIS A 60 16.35 -14.40 24.57
CA HIS A 60 15.71 -14.54 25.87
C HIS A 60 16.00 -15.94 26.43
N ARG A 61 16.21 -16.05 27.74
CA ARG A 61 16.55 -17.32 28.40
C ARG A 61 15.79 -17.44 29.72
N PRO A 62 14.50 -17.85 29.68
CA PRO A 62 13.67 -17.97 30.87
C PRO A 62 14.23 -19.00 31.86
N ASP A 63 14.84 -20.07 31.36
CA ASP A 63 15.51 -21.09 32.15
C ASP A 63 16.71 -20.54 32.94
N VAL A 64 17.50 -19.65 32.33
CA VAL A 64 18.61 -18.95 32.99
C VAL A 64 18.08 -17.91 33.97
N CYS A 65 17.05 -17.15 33.58
CA CYS A 65 16.40 -16.20 34.48
C CYS A 65 15.88 -16.91 35.75
N ALA A 66 15.21 -18.05 35.59
CA ALA A 66 14.72 -18.86 36.69
C ALA A 66 15.87 -19.43 37.55
N ALA A 67 16.94 -19.94 36.92
CA ALA A 67 18.10 -20.49 37.63
C ALA A 67 18.82 -19.45 38.51
N PHE A 68 18.82 -18.19 38.10
CA PHE A 68 19.45 -17.08 38.83
C PHE A 68 18.45 -16.18 39.58
N ASN A 69 17.17 -16.56 39.62
CA ASN A 69 16.08 -15.80 40.25
C ASN A 69 15.99 -14.34 39.76
N LEU A 70 16.18 -14.15 38.45
CA LEU A 70 16.13 -12.87 37.76
C LEU A 70 14.76 -12.65 37.10
N PRO A 71 14.35 -11.39 36.89
CA PRO A 71 13.10 -11.08 36.18
C PRO A 71 13.10 -11.64 34.77
N ASP A 72 11.97 -12.22 34.38
CA ASP A 72 11.78 -12.97 33.14
C ASP A 72 11.80 -12.11 31.86
N ASN A 73 12.31 -10.89 31.91
CA ASN A 73 12.46 -9.97 30.78
C ASN A 73 13.92 -9.69 30.42
N HIS A 74 14.88 -10.35 31.08
CA HIS A 74 16.30 -10.15 30.80
C HIS A 74 16.74 -10.93 29.55
N THR A 75 17.47 -10.26 28.65
CA THR A 75 18.13 -10.90 27.50
C THR A 75 19.49 -11.41 27.93
N LEU A 76 19.50 -12.62 28.48
CA LEU A 76 20.70 -13.26 29.04
C LEU A 76 21.35 -14.25 28.07
N GLY A 77 20.69 -14.63 26.97
CA GLY A 77 21.26 -15.55 25.98
C GLY A 77 21.97 -14.81 24.84
N PHE A 78 22.91 -15.49 24.19
CA PHE A 78 23.53 -14.99 22.97
C PHE A 78 23.79 -16.06 21.91
N VAL A 79 23.78 -15.62 20.65
CA VAL A 79 24.28 -16.34 19.49
C VAL A 79 25.31 -15.46 18.79
N ILE A 80 26.50 -15.99 18.54
CA ILE A 80 27.58 -15.28 17.84
C ILE A 80 27.94 -16.05 16.58
N TRP A 81 28.12 -15.33 15.48
CA TRP A 81 28.55 -15.91 14.22
C TRP A 81 29.95 -15.44 13.81
N LEU A 82 30.84 -16.38 13.53
CA LEU A 82 32.22 -16.14 13.15
C LEU A 82 32.46 -16.65 11.72
N PRO A 83 32.83 -15.79 10.75
CA PRO A 83 33.00 -16.17 9.35
C PRO A 83 34.36 -16.86 9.10
N VAL A 84 34.71 -17.82 9.96
CA VAL A 84 35.90 -18.67 9.82
C VAL A 84 35.61 -20.11 10.19
N GLU A 85 36.23 -21.00 9.42
CA GLU A 85 36.23 -22.42 9.68
C GLU A 85 37.22 -22.71 10.81
N LEU A 86 36.71 -23.25 11.92
CA LEU A 86 37.55 -23.77 12.97
C LEU A 86 37.90 -25.23 12.67
N ASP A 87 39.08 -25.64 13.09
CA ASP A 87 39.56 -27.02 13.04
C ASP A 87 39.39 -27.68 14.43
N PRO A 88 39.69 -28.99 14.61
CA PRO A 88 39.52 -29.70 15.88
C PRO A 88 40.22 -29.08 17.07
N HIS A 89 41.33 -28.43 16.79
CA HIS A 89 42.30 -27.95 17.74
C HIS A 89 42.28 -26.43 17.80
N SER A 90 41.26 -25.81 17.20
CA SER A 90 41.05 -24.37 17.29
C SER A 90 40.70 -23.94 18.72
N GLU A 91 41.40 -22.91 19.19
CA GLU A 91 41.09 -22.23 20.44
C GLU A 91 40.20 -21.03 20.14
N ILE A 92 39.12 -20.91 20.88
CA ILE A 92 38.28 -19.73 20.88
C ILE A 92 38.61 -18.98 22.16
N ILE A 93 39.02 -17.73 22.05
CA ILE A 93 39.37 -16.85 23.17
C ILE A 93 38.39 -15.69 23.13
N ILE A 94 37.62 -15.51 24.19
CA ILE A 94 36.67 -14.41 24.31
C ILE A 94 37.26 -13.37 25.26
N HIS A 95 37.31 -12.12 24.81
CA HIS A 95 37.82 -11.01 25.60
C HIS A 95 36.66 -10.21 26.21
N PHE A 96 36.72 -10.05 27.53
CA PHE A 96 35.78 -9.29 28.33
C PHE A 96 36.43 -7.98 28.79
N ASP A 97 35.60 -6.97 29.06
CA ASP A 97 36.05 -5.62 29.47
C ASP A 97 36.40 -5.55 30.98
N ASP A 98 35.94 -6.49 31.80
CA ASP A 98 36.16 -6.50 33.26
C ASP A 98 36.18 -7.93 33.88
N HIS A 99 36.70 -8.06 35.11
CA HIS A 99 36.89 -9.31 35.88
C HIS A 99 35.66 -10.23 35.95
N VAL A 100 35.69 -11.39 35.27
CA VAL A 100 34.63 -12.41 35.24
C VAL A 100 34.97 -13.57 36.18
N ASN A 101 34.00 -14.05 36.98
CA ASN A 101 34.17 -15.25 37.80
C ASN A 101 33.23 -16.36 37.28
N LEU A 102 33.80 -17.43 36.71
CA LEU A 102 33.07 -18.45 35.95
C LEU A 102 32.37 -19.44 36.88
N ALA A 103 31.08 -19.69 36.64
CA ALA A 103 30.38 -20.79 37.30
C ALA A 103 31.01 -22.13 36.86
N GLN A 104 31.39 -22.98 37.81
CA GLN A 104 31.95 -24.30 37.54
C GLN A 104 30.95 -25.18 36.76
N GLY A 105 31.19 -25.32 35.46
CA GLY A 105 30.52 -26.25 34.56
C GLY A 105 31.48 -26.62 33.43
N HIS A 106 31.30 -27.81 32.86
CA HIS A 106 32.10 -28.29 31.72
C HIS A 106 31.86 -27.40 30.48
N SER A 107 32.65 -26.35 30.32
CA SER A 107 32.66 -25.47 29.15
C SER A 107 33.58 -26.06 28.05
N PRO A 108 33.12 -26.16 26.79
CA PRO A 108 33.93 -26.63 25.67
C PRO A 108 34.90 -25.58 25.08
N VAL A 109 35.01 -24.39 25.69
CA VAL A 109 35.76 -23.23 25.16
C VAL A 109 36.68 -22.63 26.24
N GLN A 110 37.91 -22.25 25.85
CA GLN A 110 38.89 -21.60 26.74
C GLN A 110 38.62 -20.10 26.90
N LEU A 111 38.77 -19.59 28.12
CA LEU A 111 38.68 -18.16 28.41
C LEU A 111 40.03 -17.73 29.02
N GLY A 112 40.62 -16.66 28.50
CA GLY A 112 41.98 -16.25 28.86
C GLY A 112 42.00 -15.17 29.93
N GLU A 113 42.73 -15.41 31.03
CA GLU A 113 43.37 -14.36 31.83
C GLU A 113 44.84 -14.75 32.08
N GLY A 114 45.75 -13.82 31.77
CA GLY A 114 47.17 -13.81 32.14
C GLY A 114 47.87 -15.17 32.24
N GLU A 115 48.26 -15.74 31.09
CA GLU A 115 49.14 -16.91 30.95
C GLU A 115 48.87 -18.11 31.88
N ARG A 116 48.13 -19.12 31.37
CA ARG A 116 48.46 -20.56 31.51
C ARG A 116 47.50 -21.41 30.68
N ASN A 117 48.11 -22.25 29.83
CA ASN A 117 47.48 -23.09 28.81
C ASN A 117 46.64 -24.24 29.41
N LEU A 118 45.61 -24.67 28.67
CA LEU A 118 44.97 -25.99 28.87
C LEU A 118 44.68 -26.67 27.51
N PHE A 119 44.27 -27.93 27.52
CA PHE A 119 44.06 -28.77 26.33
C PHE A 119 42.58 -29.14 26.17
N ILE A 120 42.10 -29.31 24.93
CA ILE A 120 40.76 -29.85 24.62
C ILE A 120 40.91 -31.32 24.20
N GLU A 121 40.27 -32.22 24.93
CA GLU A 121 40.00 -33.61 24.53
C GLU A 121 38.47 -33.80 24.52
N GLN A 122 37.82 -33.75 23.36
CA GLN A 122 36.88 -34.81 22.95
C GLN A 122 36.22 -34.62 21.57
N SER A 123 36.37 -35.71 20.80
CA SER A 123 35.50 -36.32 19.79
C SER A 123 34.76 -35.44 18.78
N TYR A 124 35.35 -35.39 17.59
CA TYR A 124 34.68 -35.25 16.31
C TYR A 124 33.57 -36.30 16.17
N SER A 125 32.31 -35.91 16.27
CA SER A 125 31.26 -36.63 15.56
C SER A 125 31.05 -35.96 14.21
N HIS A 126 31.35 -36.67 13.13
CA HIS A 126 30.93 -36.33 11.76
C HIS A 126 29.41 -36.13 11.62
N SER A 127 28.63 -36.41 12.66
CA SER A 127 27.26 -35.94 12.83
C SER A 127 27.26 -34.63 13.62
N GLY A 128 27.33 -33.50 12.92
CA GLY A 128 26.86 -32.25 13.51
C GLY A 128 25.42 -32.46 13.96
N MET A 129 25.09 -32.11 15.21
CA MET A 129 23.71 -32.02 15.64
C MET A 129 22.96 -31.21 14.58
N PRO A 130 21.94 -31.74 13.87
CA PRO A 130 21.17 -30.95 12.93
C PRO A 130 20.69 -29.71 13.68
N LEU A 131 20.75 -28.50 13.09
CA LEU A 131 20.25 -27.25 13.69
C LEU A 131 18.87 -27.42 14.38
N ARG A 132 18.06 -28.37 13.89
CA ARG A 132 16.80 -28.84 14.45
C ARG A 132 16.87 -29.40 15.88
N GLN A 133 17.94 -30.09 16.28
CA GLN A 133 18.13 -30.61 17.66
C GLN A 133 18.54 -29.50 18.64
N LEU A 134 19.31 -28.51 18.19
CA LEU A 134 19.53 -27.27 18.96
C LEU A 134 18.21 -26.51 19.10
N ALA A 135 17.44 -26.38 18.01
CA ALA A 135 16.15 -25.71 18.01
C ALA A 135 15.14 -26.30 19.01
N THR A 136 15.06 -27.63 19.11
CA THR A 136 14.15 -28.31 20.05
C THR A 136 14.55 -28.17 21.52
N LYS A 137 15.80 -27.78 21.82
CA LYS A 137 16.28 -27.65 23.20
C LYS A 137 15.83 -26.35 23.86
N PHE A 138 15.57 -25.30 23.07
CA PHE A 138 15.47 -23.94 23.61
C PHE A 138 14.08 -23.30 23.50
N ASP A 139 13.14 -23.84 22.70
CA ASP A 139 11.73 -23.40 22.50
C ASP A 139 11.46 -21.87 22.52
N ASP A 140 12.49 -21.04 22.22
CA ASP A 140 12.43 -19.58 22.16
C ASP A 140 12.44 -19.14 20.69
N PRO A 141 11.36 -18.54 20.18
CA PRO A 141 11.29 -18.03 18.82
C PRO A 141 12.40 -17.03 18.47
N THR A 142 12.90 -16.27 19.45
CA THR A 142 13.98 -15.28 19.27
C THR A 142 15.32 -15.96 19.00
N PHE A 143 15.61 -17.02 19.76
CA PHE A 143 16.79 -17.85 19.57
C PHE A 143 16.76 -18.59 18.22
N LEU A 144 15.62 -19.14 17.83
CA LEU A 144 15.43 -19.80 16.53
C LEU A 144 15.59 -18.83 15.36
N PHE A 145 15.03 -17.63 15.49
CA PHE A 145 15.21 -16.55 14.53
C PHE A 145 16.69 -16.20 14.35
N ALA A 146 17.44 -16.09 15.45
CA ALA A 146 18.87 -15.81 15.42
C ALA A 146 19.64 -16.87 14.62
N LEU A 147 19.40 -18.14 14.90
CA LEU A 147 20.03 -19.27 14.19
C LEU A 147 19.67 -19.29 12.70
N HIS A 148 18.40 -19.06 12.37
CA HIS A 148 17.92 -19.06 10.98
C HIS A 148 18.44 -17.85 10.18
N ARG A 149 18.57 -16.68 10.81
CA ARG A 149 19.15 -15.49 10.18
C ARG A 149 20.63 -15.69 9.85
N VAL A 150 21.39 -16.25 10.81
CA VAL A 150 22.82 -16.55 10.64
C VAL A 150 23.04 -17.57 9.52
N SER A 151 22.24 -18.64 9.46
CA SER A 151 22.36 -19.64 8.40
C SER A 151 22.11 -19.07 7.00
N ARG A 152 21.21 -18.08 6.88
CA ARG A 152 20.95 -17.35 5.61
C ARG A 152 22.06 -16.37 5.23
N GLN A 153 22.58 -15.58 6.18
CA GLN A 153 23.69 -14.66 5.91
C GLN A 153 24.95 -15.38 5.38
N LEU A 154 25.04 -16.70 5.58
CA LEU A 154 26.14 -17.52 5.08
C LEU A 154 25.97 -18.02 3.66
N LEU A 155 24.73 -18.10 3.19
CA LEU A 155 24.37 -18.50 1.83
C LEU A 155 24.26 -17.27 0.92
N LYS A 156 25.18 -16.32 1.11
CA LYS A 156 25.09 -14.87 0.85
C LYS A 156 24.99 -14.41 -0.61
N ASP A 157 24.39 -15.21 -1.49
CA ASP A 157 24.36 -14.96 -2.94
C ASP A 157 22.95 -14.91 -3.55
N THR A 158 21.89 -14.74 -2.76
CA THR A 158 20.54 -14.65 -3.35
C THR A 158 19.65 -13.62 -2.66
N SER A 159 19.27 -12.59 -3.42
CA SER A 159 18.06 -11.81 -3.19
C SER A 159 16.88 -12.76 -2.93
N THR A 160 16.14 -12.57 -1.83
CA THR A 160 14.88 -13.26 -1.47
C THR A 160 14.80 -14.70 -1.97
N SER A 161 15.75 -15.55 -1.54
CA SER A 161 15.68 -16.96 -1.89
C SER A 161 14.49 -17.62 -1.21
N PRO A 162 13.72 -18.47 -1.92
CA PRO A 162 12.72 -19.32 -1.30
C PRO A 162 13.31 -20.13 -0.15
N SER A 163 12.54 -20.30 0.92
CA SER A 163 12.87 -21.23 1.99
C SER A 163 12.34 -22.61 1.66
N ILE A 164 13.18 -23.63 1.80
CA ILE A 164 12.87 -25.02 1.45
C ILE A 164 13.07 -25.87 2.71
N GLU A 165 12.03 -26.54 3.15
CA GLU A 165 12.09 -27.61 4.14
C GLU A 165 11.58 -28.90 3.47
N PRO A 166 12.46 -29.87 3.14
CA PRO A 166 12.09 -31.04 2.35
C PRO A 166 10.90 -31.85 2.88
N ALA A 167 10.66 -31.81 4.19
CA ALA A 167 9.55 -32.52 4.81
C ALA A 167 8.25 -31.71 4.89
N LEU A 168 8.30 -30.38 4.76
CA LEU A 168 7.17 -29.48 5.03
C LEU A 168 6.74 -28.68 3.81
N GLY A 169 7.67 -28.26 2.95
CA GLY A 169 7.37 -27.50 1.75
C GLY A 169 8.37 -26.40 1.43
N ILE A 170 7.95 -25.51 0.52
CA ILE A 170 8.72 -24.37 0.03
C ILE A 170 7.87 -23.09 0.15
N CYS A 171 8.48 -21.97 0.51
CA CYS A 171 7.78 -20.67 0.56
C CYS A 171 8.70 -19.50 0.24
N SER A 172 8.10 -18.37 -0.15
CA SER A 172 8.79 -17.10 -0.37
C SER A 172 7.89 -15.92 0.01
N VAL A 173 8.53 -14.80 0.39
CA VAL A 173 7.89 -13.48 0.48
C VAL A 173 8.43 -12.67 -0.69
N ASP A 174 7.54 -12.30 -1.61
CA ASP A 174 7.92 -11.51 -2.79
C ASP A 174 7.97 -10.03 -2.44
N TYR A 175 6.99 -9.55 -1.65
CA TYR A 175 6.90 -8.16 -1.23
C TYR A 175 6.44 -8.03 0.23
N ALA A 176 7.04 -7.08 0.94
CA ALA A 176 6.61 -6.63 2.26
C ALA A 176 6.55 -5.11 2.28
N PHE A 177 5.35 -4.56 2.08
CA PHE A 177 5.12 -3.13 1.99
C PHE A 177 4.87 -2.54 3.38
N ASN A 178 5.65 -1.53 3.75
CA ASN A 178 5.43 -0.74 4.96
C ASN A 178 4.33 0.31 4.72
N LEU A 179 3.37 0.40 5.65
CA LEU A 179 2.23 1.33 5.59
C LEU A 179 2.25 2.33 6.76
N ASP A 180 3.45 2.64 7.25
CA ASP A 180 3.73 3.48 8.40
C ASP A 180 3.07 2.94 9.68
N ASN A 181 2.47 3.81 10.49
CA ASN A 181 1.81 3.43 11.75
C ASN A 181 0.53 2.59 11.57
N ARG A 182 0.14 2.27 10.32
CA ARG A 182 -1.12 1.57 10.02
C ARG A 182 -0.93 0.08 9.82
N GLY A 183 0.28 -0.38 9.52
CA GLY A 183 0.55 -1.80 9.39
C GLY A 183 1.52 -2.16 8.27
N ILE A 184 1.42 -3.40 7.82
CA ILE A 184 2.18 -3.94 6.69
C ILE A 184 1.28 -4.73 5.75
N LEU A 185 1.64 -4.79 4.48
CA LEU A 185 1.03 -5.68 3.49
C LEU A 185 2.09 -6.67 2.98
N LEU A 186 1.87 -7.95 3.25
CA LEU A 186 2.72 -9.04 2.78
C LEU A 186 2.11 -9.71 1.55
N LEU A 187 2.96 -9.98 0.56
CA LEU A 187 2.63 -10.77 -0.62
C LEU A 187 3.71 -11.83 -0.83
N GLY A 188 3.30 -13.06 -1.09
CA GLY A 188 4.25 -14.14 -1.34
C GLY A 188 3.56 -15.40 -1.84
N TRP A 189 4.25 -16.53 -1.69
CA TRP A 189 3.73 -17.83 -2.07
C TRP A 189 4.28 -18.96 -1.18
N TYR A 190 3.56 -20.06 -1.14
CA TYR A 190 3.95 -21.29 -0.48
C TYR A 190 3.42 -22.52 -1.22
N HIS A 191 4.12 -23.64 -1.04
CA HIS A 191 3.66 -24.97 -1.39
C HIS A 191 4.04 -25.93 -0.26
N PHE A 192 3.04 -26.41 0.46
CA PHE A 192 3.22 -27.33 1.58
C PHE A 192 3.04 -28.78 1.15
N LEU A 193 3.92 -29.66 1.63
CA LEU A 193 3.92 -31.09 1.39
C LEU A 193 3.11 -31.79 2.49
N GLY A 194 1.81 -31.52 2.58
CA GLY A 194 0.91 -32.14 3.56
C GLY A 194 -0.18 -31.22 4.12
N ALA A 195 -0.42 -31.30 5.43
CA ALA A 195 -1.41 -30.49 6.11
C ALA A 195 -1.03 -29.00 6.12
N ALA A 196 -2.03 -28.12 6.18
CA ALA A 196 -1.81 -26.70 6.37
C ALA A 196 -1.13 -26.38 7.71
N PRO A 197 -0.39 -25.27 7.82
CA PRO A 197 0.18 -24.83 9.08
C PRO A 197 -0.91 -24.57 10.12
N THR A 198 -0.63 -24.91 11.38
CA THR A 198 -1.50 -24.66 12.52
C THR A 198 -1.49 -23.22 12.97
N ALA A 199 -0.39 -22.50 12.72
CA ALA A 199 -0.26 -21.07 12.99
C ALA A 199 0.78 -20.42 12.09
N ILE A 200 0.63 -19.13 11.84
CA ILE A 200 1.56 -18.32 11.06
C ILE A 200 1.95 -17.12 11.91
N HIS A 201 3.25 -16.86 12.08
CA HIS A 201 3.74 -15.78 12.93
C HIS A 201 4.75 -14.90 12.21
N ILE A 202 4.75 -13.60 12.51
CA ILE A 202 5.91 -12.74 12.28
C ILE A 202 6.78 -12.77 13.53
N ILE A 203 8.04 -13.10 13.32
CA ILE A 203 9.08 -13.15 14.34
C ILE A 203 10.10 -12.04 14.06
N ARG A 204 10.60 -11.44 15.14
CA ARG A 204 11.64 -10.41 15.14
C ARG A 204 12.72 -10.75 16.16
N SER A 205 13.86 -10.06 16.10
CA SER A 205 15.00 -10.28 17.01
C SER A 205 14.73 -9.92 18.47
N THR A 206 13.65 -9.19 18.77
CA THR A 206 13.32 -8.75 20.13
C THR A 206 11.80 -8.74 20.36
N GLY A 207 11.28 -9.62 21.22
CA GLY A 207 9.89 -9.58 21.68
C GLY A 207 8.95 -10.63 21.08
N GLU A 208 7.68 -10.56 21.48
CA GLU A 208 6.69 -11.61 21.23
C GLU A 208 6.35 -11.83 19.75
N PRO A 209 6.11 -13.09 19.32
CA PRO A 209 5.56 -13.43 18.02
C PRO A 209 4.24 -12.70 17.74
N ILE A 210 4.08 -12.20 16.52
CA ILE A 210 2.81 -11.61 16.06
C ILE A 210 2.09 -12.66 15.23
N GLU A 211 0.96 -13.17 15.71
CA GLU A 211 0.15 -14.13 14.96
C GLU A 211 -0.55 -13.46 13.77
N ILE A 212 -0.46 -14.09 12.60
CA ILE A 212 -1.16 -13.68 11.39
C ILE A 212 -2.43 -14.52 11.26
N GLN A 213 -3.57 -13.84 11.29
CA GLN A 213 -4.84 -14.49 11.00
C GLN A 213 -4.96 -14.78 9.50
N GLN A 214 -5.33 -16.03 9.19
CA GLN A 214 -5.57 -16.63 7.87
C GLN A 214 -5.28 -15.71 6.66
N PRO A 215 -4.08 -15.81 6.05
CA PRO A 215 -3.76 -15.09 4.83
C PRO A 215 -4.76 -15.41 3.71
N PHE A 216 -5.10 -14.40 2.92
CA PHE A 216 -5.96 -14.60 1.76
C PHE A 216 -5.17 -15.30 0.66
N SER A 217 -5.61 -16.50 0.24
CA SER A 217 -4.93 -17.25 -0.80
C SER A 217 -5.23 -16.68 -2.19
N ILE A 218 -4.20 -16.45 -2.99
CA ILE A 218 -4.30 -15.93 -4.36
C ILE A 218 -3.71 -16.93 -5.36
N ALA A 219 -4.25 -16.95 -6.57
CA ALA A 219 -3.70 -17.76 -7.65
C ALA A 219 -2.37 -17.17 -8.14
N ARG A 220 -1.34 -18.00 -8.35
CA ARG A 220 -0.06 -17.56 -8.91
C ARG A 220 0.36 -18.49 -10.05
N PRO A 221 -0.18 -18.29 -11.28
CA PRO A 221 0.10 -19.18 -12.40
C PRO A 221 1.60 -19.28 -12.73
N ASP A 222 2.33 -18.17 -12.60
CA ASP A 222 3.78 -18.06 -12.77
C ASP A 222 4.54 -18.98 -11.79
N VAL A 223 4.18 -18.94 -10.51
CA VAL A 223 4.76 -19.81 -9.47
C VAL A 223 4.32 -21.26 -9.68
N GLN A 224 3.04 -21.48 -10.01
CA GLN A 224 2.47 -22.80 -10.21
C GLN A 224 3.17 -23.53 -11.36
N GLU A 225 3.37 -22.88 -12.50
CA GLU A 225 4.04 -23.44 -13.66
C GLU A 225 5.48 -23.86 -13.32
N HIS A 226 6.19 -23.00 -12.59
CA HIS A 226 7.54 -23.30 -12.13
C HIS A 226 7.58 -24.51 -11.17
N LEU A 227 6.70 -24.53 -10.16
CA LEU A 227 6.69 -25.59 -9.13
C LEU A 227 6.21 -26.94 -9.66
N LYS A 228 5.29 -26.97 -10.63
CA LYS A 228 4.77 -28.23 -11.23
C LYS A 228 5.85 -29.11 -11.87
N SER A 229 6.96 -28.51 -12.30
CA SER A 229 8.09 -29.26 -12.85
C SER A 229 8.94 -29.98 -11.78
N HIS A 230 8.78 -29.60 -10.50
CA HIS A 230 9.62 -30.09 -9.39
C HIS A 230 8.81 -30.79 -8.28
N TYR A 231 7.52 -30.48 -8.13
CA TYR A 231 6.69 -30.96 -7.03
C TYR A 231 5.32 -31.45 -7.53
N SER A 232 4.78 -32.49 -6.88
CA SER A 232 3.43 -33.00 -7.13
C SER A 232 2.41 -32.28 -6.23
N GLY A 233 1.15 -32.19 -6.70
CA GLY A 233 0.07 -31.62 -5.88
C GLY A 233 0.14 -30.09 -5.70
N VAL A 234 0.85 -29.36 -6.55
CA VAL A 234 0.93 -27.90 -6.50
C VAL A 234 -0.45 -27.28 -6.71
N GLN A 235 -0.96 -26.63 -5.67
CA GLN A 235 -2.26 -25.97 -5.66
C GLN A 235 -2.25 -24.74 -6.59
N GLN A 236 -3.42 -24.43 -7.18
CA GLN A 236 -3.59 -23.22 -7.99
C GLN A 236 -3.41 -21.96 -7.14
N ASN A 237 -3.91 -21.97 -5.90
CA ASN A 237 -3.85 -20.86 -4.95
C ASN A 237 -2.61 -20.94 -4.06
N CYS A 238 -1.44 -21.06 -4.69
CA CYS A 238 -0.16 -21.13 -3.99
C CYS A 238 0.37 -19.75 -3.53
N GLY A 239 -0.26 -18.65 -3.92
CA GLY A 239 0.08 -17.32 -3.43
C GLY A 239 -0.69 -16.94 -2.16
N PHE A 240 -0.19 -15.94 -1.44
CA PHE A 240 -0.92 -15.32 -0.33
C PHE A 240 -0.79 -13.80 -0.29
N LEU A 241 -1.81 -13.17 0.28
CA LEU A 241 -1.85 -11.75 0.64
C LEU A 241 -2.27 -11.63 2.10
N SER A 242 -1.57 -10.81 2.88
CA SER A 242 -1.91 -10.57 4.29
C SER A 242 -1.66 -9.12 4.67
N TYR A 243 -2.72 -8.44 5.09
CA TYR A 243 -2.63 -7.13 5.73
C TYR A 243 -2.63 -7.32 7.24
N ILE A 244 -1.64 -6.71 7.90
CA ILE A 244 -1.46 -6.83 9.35
C ILE A 244 -1.50 -5.43 9.93
N GLU A 245 -2.50 -5.16 10.77
CA GLU A 245 -2.71 -3.89 11.49
C GLU A 245 -1.72 -3.73 12.67
N TYR A 246 -0.44 -4.00 12.41
CA TYR A 246 0.65 -3.84 13.37
C TYR A 246 1.83 -3.17 12.68
N PRO A 247 2.24 -1.96 13.11
CA PRO A 247 3.34 -1.25 12.48
C PRO A 247 4.67 -1.95 12.79
N LEU A 248 5.50 -2.10 11.76
CA LEU A 248 6.83 -2.69 11.87
C LEU A 248 7.91 -1.65 11.53
N ASN A 249 9.06 -1.75 12.19
CA ASN A 249 10.20 -0.87 11.97
C ASN A 249 11.01 -1.36 10.76
N PRO A 250 11.14 -0.56 9.69
CA PRO A 250 11.89 -0.98 8.52
C PRO A 250 13.40 -1.12 8.70
N ALA A 251 13.95 -0.62 9.80
CA ALA A 251 15.35 -0.82 10.14
C ALA A 251 15.65 -2.26 10.62
N HIS A 252 14.63 -3.10 10.83
CA HIS A 252 14.78 -4.44 11.36
C HIS A 252 14.50 -5.51 10.30
N ASP A 253 15.14 -6.67 10.47
CA ASP A 253 14.82 -7.89 9.73
C ASP A 253 13.69 -8.66 10.41
N TYR A 254 12.85 -9.28 9.58
CA TYR A 254 11.71 -10.08 10.01
C TYR A 254 11.77 -11.49 9.44
N ALA A 255 11.07 -12.42 10.08
CA ALA A 255 10.82 -13.74 9.53
C ALA A 255 9.35 -14.14 9.69
N LEU A 256 8.81 -14.77 8.66
CA LEU A 256 7.53 -15.42 8.68
C LEU A 256 7.75 -16.89 9.06
N ARG A 257 7.11 -17.33 10.15
CA ARG A 257 7.16 -18.70 10.68
C ARG A 257 5.83 -19.39 10.45
N PHE A 258 5.84 -20.47 9.67
CA PHE A 258 4.73 -21.40 9.50
C PHE A 258 4.92 -22.59 10.45
N LYS A 259 4.07 -22.73 11.45
CA LYS A 259 4.12 -23.82 12.44
C LYS A 259 3.24 -24.98 11.98
N PHE A 260 3.74 -26.21 12.07
CA PHE A 260 2.99 -27.44 11.80
C PHE A 260 2.93 -28.31 13.05
N ASN A 261 2.14 -29.39 13.02
CA ASN A 261 2.12 -30.39 14.10
C ASN A 261 3.51 -31.01 14.34
N GLN A 262 4.33 -31.11 13.29
CA GLN A 262 5.68 -31.67 13.37
C GLN A 262 6.68 -30.84 12.56
N GLY A 263 7.20 -29.77 13.17
CA GLY A 263 8.22 -28.90 12.58
C GLY A 263 7.69 -27.53 12.15
N GLU A 264 8.59 -26.72 11.59
CA GLU A 264 8.32 -25.34 11.23
C GLU A 264 9.03 -24.98 9.92
N LEU A 265 8.45 -24.09 9.12
CA LEU A 265 9.06 -23.51 7.93
C LEU A 265 9.19 -21.99 8.12
N TRP A 266 10.34 -21.44 7.75
CA TRP A 266 10.72 -20.06 8.06
C TRP A 266 11.18 -19.31 6.81
N VAL A 267 10.72 -18.09 6.59
CA VAL A 267 11.18 -17.23 5.47
C VAL A 267 11.46 -15.82 5.95
N HIS A 268 12.64 -15.29 5.61
CA HIS A 268 13.01 -13.92 5.95
C HIS A 268 12.46 -12.92 4.94
N PHE A 269 12.16 -11.73 5.43
CA PHE A 269 11.82 -10.59 4.60
C PHE A 269 12.28 -9.29 5.26
N SER A 270 12.48 -8.26 4.42
CA SER A 270 12.77 -6.90 4.85
C SER A 270 11.69 -5.98 4.28
N LEU A 271 11.38 -4.91 5.01
CA LEU A 271 10.34 -3.97 4.59
C LEU A 271 10.87 -3.03 3.50
N ALA A 272 10.10 -2.85 2.44
CA ALA A 272 10.42 -1.87 1.40
C ALA A 272 10.13 -0.43 1.91
N ASN A 273 11.13 0.45 1.83
CA ASN A 273 11.04 1.85 2.31
C ASN A 273 10.86 2.91 1.21
N ASP A 274 11.21 2.60 -0.03
CA ASP A 274 11.51 3.65 -1.03
C ASP A 274 10.41 3.85 -2.09
N HIS A 275 9.14 3.91 -1.68
CA HIS A 275 8.04 4.09 -2.64
C HIS A 275 7.19 5.32 -2.31
N THR A 276 6.96 6.16 -3.31
CA THR A 276 5.93 7.21 -3.26
C THR A 276 4.55 6.58 -3.28
N ASP A 277 3.54 7.22 -2.71
CA ASP A 277 2.22 6.62 -2.48
C ASP A 277 1.56 6.06 -3.74
N LEU A 278 1.54 6.81 -4.85
CA LEU A 278 0.94 6.34 -6.10
C LEU A 278 1.76 5.21 -6.75
N THR A 279 3.10 5.27 -6.67
CA THR A 279 3.95 4.18 -7.17
C THR A 279 3.78 2.89 -6.36
N LEU A 280 3.53 3.03 -5.05
CA LEU A 280 3.28 1.91 -4.15
C LEU A 280 1.91 1.27 -4.46
N VAL A 281 0.85 2.08 -4.57
CA VAL A 281 -0.48 1.60 -4.98
C VAL A 281 -0.41 0.89 -6.33
N LYS A 282 0.32 1.46 -7.30
CA LYS A 282 0.54 0.81 -8.60
C LYS A 282 1.19 -0.56 -8.47
N LYS A 283 2.30 -0.67 -7.74
CA LYS A 283 2.99 -1.95 -7.48
C LYS A 283 2.09 -2.97 -6.78
N ILE A 284 1.33 -2.55 -5.78
CA ILE A 284 0.41 -3.42 -5.06
C ILE A 284 -0.65 -3.96 -6.02
N LEU A 285 -1.31 -3.10 -6.80
CA LEU A 285 -2.34 -3.53 -7.73
C LEU A 285 -1.78 -4.39 -8.87
N GLU A 286 -0.62 -4.05 -9.42
CA GLU A 286 0.05 -4.86 -10.46
C GLU A 286 0.53 -6.22 -9.94
N SER A 287 0.73 -6.37 -8.62
CA SER A 287 1.07 -7.66 -8.01
C SER A 287 -0.13 -8.61 -7.87
N ILE A 288 -1.35 -8.09 -8.04
CA ILE A 288 -2.57 -8.90 -8.00
C ILE A 288 -2.78 -9.52 -9.37
N PRO A 289 -3.01 -10.84 -9.46
CA PRO A 289 -3.35 -11.49 -10.73
C PRO A 289 -4.56 -10.81 -11.39
N CYS A 290 -4.56 -10.76 -12.72
CA CYS A 290 -5.70 -10.23 -13.47
C CYS A 290 -7.02 -10.85 -12.98
N PRO A 291 -8.12 -10.09 -12.82
CA PRO A 291 -9.36 -10.59 -12.24
C PRO A 291 -9.88 -11.91 -12.81
N GLN A 292 -9.64 -12.16 -14.10
CA GLN A 292 -9.98 -13.42 -14.78
C GLN A 292 -9.27 -14.68 -14.24
N TYR A 293 -8.19 -14.51 -13.46
CA TYR A 293 -7.41 -15.59 -12.84
C TYR A 293 -7.63 -15.68 -11.32
N LEU A 294 -8.51 -14.87 -10.74
CA LEU A 294 -8.81 -14.92 -9.32
C LEU A 294 -9.81 -16.04 -9.02
N THR A 295 -9.51 -16.89 -8.05
CA THR A 295 -10.47 -17.82 -7.48
C THR A 295 -11.26 -17.11 -6.38
N GLY A 296 -12.51 -16.72 -6.65
CA GLY A 296 -13.37 -15.98 -5.71
C GLY A 296 -13.66 -14.55 -6.17
N SER A 297 -14.42 -13.79 -5.36
CA SER A 297 -14.72 -12.39 -5.69
C SER A 297 -13.53 -11.49 -5.38
N ILE A 298 -13.11 -10.68 -6.34
CA ILE A 298 -12.15 -9.58 -6.14
C ILE A 298 -12.60 -8.64 -4.98
N TYR A 299 -13.91 -8.53 -4.74
CA TYR A 299 -14.45 -7.81 -3.58
C TYR A 299 -13.90 -8.37 -2.26
N ASN A 300 -13.84 -9.69 -2.11
CA ASN A 300 -13.34 -10.33 -0.91
C ASN A 300 -11.83 -10.13 -0.72
N ILE A 301 -11.08 -9.97 -1.82
CA ILE A 301 -9.66 -9.64 -1.77
C ILE A 301 -9.47 -8.23 -1.22
N TYR A 302 -10.26 -7.25 -1.69
CA TYR A 302 -10.22 -5.92 -1.09
C TYR A 302 -10.64 -5.95 0.38
N ASN A 303 -11.68 -6.73 0.72
CA ASN A 303 -12.17 -6.86 2.09
C ASN A 303 -11.20 -7.61 3.03
N SER A 304 -10.30 -8.46 2.51
CA SER A 304 -9.30 -9.17 3.32
C SER A 304 -8.13 -8.28 3.80
N GLY A 305 -8.22 -6.97 3.55
CA GLY A 305 -7.31 -5.95 4.07
C GLY A 305 -6.50 -5.24 2.99
N LEU A 306 -6.50 -5.73 1.74
CA LEU A 306 -5.91 -5.00 0.61
C LEU A 306 -6.56 -3.61 0.44
N GLY A 307 -7.88 -3.52 0.55
CA GLY A 307 -8.60 -2.25 0.43
C GLY A 307 -8.19 -1.25 1.52
N LYS A 308 -8.05 -1.72 2.77
CA LYS A 308 -7.52 -0.93 3.89
C LYS A 308 -6.07 -0.50 3.67
N ALA A 309 -5.23 -1.38 3.13
CA ALA A 309 -3.84 -1.06 2.80
C ALA A 309 -3.75 0.05 1.74
N ILE A 310 -4.54 -0.03 0.67
CA ILE A 310 -4.60 1.01 -0.37
C ILE A 310 -5.17 2.31 0.19
N GLU A 311 -6.21 2.25 1.04
CA GLU A 311 -6.77 3.41 1.70
C GLU A 311 -5.74 4.10 2.62
N ALA A 312 -4.94 3.33 3.36
CA ALA A 312 -3.84 3.85 4.16
C ALA A 312 -2.86 4.63 3.28
N ILE A 313 -2.40 4.06 2.17
CA ILE A 313 -1.47 4.74 1.26
C ILE A 313 -2.12 6.01 0.67
N SER A 314 -3.39 5.90 0.28
CA SER A 314 -4.14 7.01 -0.31
C SER A 314 -4.32 8.19 0.64
N ILE A 315 -4.49 7.94 1.95
CA ILE A 315 -4.56 9.01 2.97
C ILE A 315 -3.22 9.72 3.15
N ARG A 316 -2.08 9.03 2.99
CA ARG A 316 -0.75 9.65 3.09
C ARG A 316 -0.57 10.72 2.02
N TYR A 317 -1.04 10.41 0.83
CA TYR A 317 -0.96 11.29 -0.34
C TYR A 317 -1.73 12.61 -0.16
N LYS A 318 -2.80 12.59 0.64
CA LYS A 318 -3.80 13.67 0.73
C LYS A 318 -3.64 14.56 1.96
N ARG A 319 -2.77 14.20 2.92
CA ARG A 319 -2.65 14.90 4.21
C ARG A 319 -2.00 16.30 4.16
N SER A 320 -1.67 16.79 2.98
CA SER A 320 -1.38 18.21 2.77
C SER A 320 -2.12 18.66 1.53
N HIS A 321 -3.23 19.40 1.68
CA HIS A 321 -3.70 20.27 0.60
C HIS A 321 -2.56 21.24 0.30
N PRO A 322 -1.86 21.07 -0.83
CA PRO A 322 -0.74 21.95 -1.14
C PRO A 322 -1.29 23.38 -1.28
N ALA A 323 -0.48 24.36 -0.90
CA ALA A 323 -0.75 25.72 -1.32
C ALA A 323 -0.80 25.71 -2.86
N TYR A 324 -1.88 26.24 -3.44
CA TYR A 324 -1.97 26.39 -4.88
C TYR A 324 -1.45 27.76 -5.29
N THR A 325 -0.96 27.85 -6.51
CA THR A 325 -0.68 29.11 -7.18
C THR A 325 -1.74 29.35 -8.24
N GLU A 326 -2.09 30.62 -8.47
CA GLU A 326 -3.03 31.00 -9.51
C GLU A 326 -2.45 32.09 -10.42
N ARG A 327 -2.93 32.10 -11.67
CA ARG A 327 -2.69 33.18 -12.62
C ARG A 327 -4.00 33.57 -13.29
N GLN A 328 -4.38 34.82 -13.09
CA GLN A 328 -5.52 35.43 -13.77
C GLN A 328 -5.12 35.92 -15.16
N PHE A 329 -5.96 35.63 -16.15
CA PHE A 329 -5.89 36.16 -17.51
C PHE A 329 -7.13 37.04 -17.75
N GLY A 330 -6.91 38.29 -18.17
CA GLY A 330 -7.97 39.29 -18.30
C GLY A 330 -8.53 39.79 -16.97
N ILE A 331 -9.58 40.62 -17.04
CA ILE A 331 -10.26 41.16 -15.86
C ILE A 331 -11.35 40.15 -15.46
N PRO A 332 -11.32 39.60 -14.23
CA PRO A 332 -12.36 38.69 -13.78
C PRO A 332 -13.71 39.42 -13.63
N PRO A 333 -14.85 38.72 -13.78
CA PRO A 333 -16.16 39.32 -13.50
C PRO A 333 -16.26 39.76 -12.04
N THR A 334 -16.94 40.88 -11.80
CA THR A 334 -17.05 41.48 -10.45
C THR A 334 -18.00 40.72 -9.53
N SER A 335 -19.05 40.11 -10.09
CA SER A 335 -20.06 39.35 -9.35
C SER A 335 -20.50 38.10 -10.14
N PRO A 336 -19.62 37.10 -10.27
CA PRO A 336 -19.95 35.90 -11.04
C PRO A 336 -21.09 35.12 -10.40
N HIS A 337 -22.06 34.69 -11.22
CA HIS A 337 -23.17 33.85 -10.74
C HIS A 337 -22.78 32.38 -10.58
N THR A 338 -21.83 31.92 -11.39
CA THR A 338 -21.33 30.54 -11.43
C THR A 338 -19.81 30.56 -11.56
N SER A 339 -19.14 29.70 -10.80
CA SER A 339 -17.73 29.36 -11.01
C SER A 339 -17.69 28.05 -11.79
N VAL A 340 -17.05 28.06 -12.95
CA VAL A 340 -16.86 26.85 -13.79
C VAL A 340 -15.46 26.32 -13.50
N ILE A 341 -15.39 25.09 -13.01
CA ILE A 341 -14.13 24.42 -12.62
C ILE A 341 -13.85 23.31 -13.63
N VAL A 342 -12.68 23.40 -14.27
CA VAL A 342 -12.23 22.48 -15.31
C VAL A 342 -10.85 21.90 -14.96
N PRO A 343 -10.78 20.69 -14.39
CA PRO A 343 -9.52 19.99 -14.20
C PRO A 343 -8.84 19.69 -15.55
N LEU A 344 -7.51 19.82 -15.57
CA LEU A 344 -6.64 19.54 -16.72
C LEU A 344 -5.63 18.46 -16.32
N TYR A 345 -5.66 17.36 -17.07
CA TYR A 345 -4.72 16.23 -16.96
C TYR A 345 -4.38 15.73 -18.36
N GLY A 346 -3.10 15.53 -18.67
CA GLY A 346 -2.62 15.08 -19.99
C GLY A 346 -2.86 16.08 -21.12
N ARG A 347 -4.10 16.17 -21.63
CA ARG A 347 -4.52 17.01 -22.77
C ARG A 347 -5.01 18.40 -22.33
N TYR A 348 -4.09 19.27 -21.94
CA TYR A 348 -4.39 20.67 -21.63
C TYR A 348 -4.87 21.48 -22.85
N ASP A 349 -4.65 20.98 -24.07
CA ASP A 349 -5.06 21.62 -25.31
C ASP A 349 -6.59 21.69 -25.49
N PHE A 350 -7.37 20.89 -24.77
CA PHE A 350 -8.83 20.99 -24.74
C PHE A 350 -9.34 22.34 -24.25
N MET A 351 -8.54 23.09 -23.49
CA MET A 351 -8.80 24.49 -23.14
C MET A 351 -9.11 25.33 -24.39
N ARG A 352 -8.44 25.08 -25.52
CA ARG A 352 -8.68 25.78 -26.78
C ARG A 352 -10.10 25.59 -27.29
N HIS A 353 -10.56 24.34 -27.26
CA HIS A 353 -11.84 23.95 -27.81
C HIS A 353 -12.97 24.55 -26.96
N GLN A 354 -12.85 24.46 -25.64
CA GLN A 354 -13.80 25.11 -24.74
C GLN A 354 -13.84 26.63 -24.92
N LEU A 355 -12.69 27.30 -24.91
CA LEU A 355 -12.63 28.77 -25.09
C LEU A 355 -13.20 29.22 -26.44
N ALA A 356 -13.01 28.45 -27.52
CA ALA A 356 -13.58 28.74 -28.83
C ALA A 356 -15.13 28.67 -28.84
N HIS A 357 -15.74 27.86 -27.98
CA HIS A 357 -17.20 27.86 -27.81
C HIS A 357 -17.65 28.97 -26.85
N PHE A 358 -16.95 29.14 -25.72
CA PHE A 358 -17.32 30.11 -24.68
C PHE A 358 -17.17 31.58 -25.11
N VAL A 359 -16.32 31.88 -26.09
CA VAL A 359 -16.18 33.25 -26.62
C VAL A 359 -17.44 33.72 -27.35
N HIS A 360 -18.25 32.80 -27.88
CA HIS A 360 -19.49 33.09 -28.58
C HIS A 360 -20.74 32.93 -27.69
N ASP A 361 -20.55 32.53 -26.44
CA ASP A 361 -21.62 32.31 -25.47
C ASP A 361 -21.66 33.42 -24.41
N ARG A 362 -22.78 34.13 -24.36
CA ARG A 362 -23.03 35.20 -23.39
C ARG A 362 -23.14 34.70 -21.96
N ASP A 363 -23.49 33.42 -21.77
CA ASP A 363 -23.51 32.82 -20.43
C ASP A 363 -22.15 32.92 -19.74
N PHE A 364 -21.07 32.95 -20.52
CA PHE A 364 -19.71 33.01 -20.00
C PHE A 364 -19.16 34.43 -19.81
N ASP A 365 -19.96 35.48 -20.04
CA ASP A 365 -19.51 36.87 -19.83
C ASP A 365 -19.37 37.19 -18.33
N ASP A 366 -20.20 36.58 -17.48
CA ASP A 366 -20.23 36.77 -16.02
C ASP A 366 -19.92 35.47 -15.24
N VAL A 367 -19.04 34.63 -15.79
CA VAL A 367 -18.59 33.36 -15.18
C VAL A 367 -17.15 33.46 -14.68
N ASP A 368 -16.90 32.93 -13.48
CA ASP A 368 -15.56 32.70 -12.97
C ASP A 368 -15.03 31.37 -13.53
N LEU A 369 -14.39 31.42 -14.70
CA LEU A 369 -13.84 30.25 -15.38
C LEU A 369 -12.44 29.90 -14.85
N ILE A 370 -12.32 28.71 -14.27
CA ILE A 370 -11.11 28.22 -13.60
C ILE A 370 -10.66 26.91 -14.24
N TYR A 371 -9.47 26.93 -14.83
CA TYR A 371 -8.76 25.73 -15.26
C TYR A 371 -7.80 25.29 -14.15
N VAL A 372 -7.89 24.04 -13.70
CA VAL A 372 -7.05 23.50 -12.63
C VAL A 372 -6.05 22.52 -13.23
N VAL A 373 -4.77 22.83 -13.22
CA VAL A 373 -3.70 21.92 -13.66
C VAL A 373 -3.37 20.96 -12.52
N ASP A 374 -3.83 19.71 -12.68
CA ASP A 374 -3.63 18.65 -11.68
C ASP A 374 -2.28 17.96 -11.84
N ASP A 375 -1.72 17.88 -13.05
CA ASP A 375 -0.42 17.24 -13.26
C ASP A 375 0.71 18.29 -13.29
N PRO A 376 1.65 18.29 -12.33
CA PRO A 376 2.81 19.18 -12.37
C PRO A 376 3.62 19.07 -13.67
N ALA A 377 3.61 17.90 -14.32
CA ALA A 377 4.34 17.65 -15.56
C ALA A 377 3.81 18.48 -16.75
N ILE A 378 2.54 18.90 -16.74
CA ILE A 378 1.95 19.71 -17.83
C ILE A 378 1.93 21.20 -17.51
N LYS A 379 2.30 21.62 -16.29
CA LYS A 379 2.19 23.00 -15.80
C LYS A 379 2.75 24.04 -16.75
N GLU A 380 4.02 23.92 -17.14
CA GLU A 380 4.70 24.94 -17.95
C GLU A 380 4.04 25.08 -19.33
N SER A 381 3.75 23.94 -19.96
CA SER A 381 3.07 23.88 -21.26
C SER A 381 1.66 24.44 -21.20
N ALA A 382 0.88 24.09 -20.17
CA ALA A 382 -0.47 24.60 -19.97
C ALA A 382 -0.50 26.12 -19.75
N ILE A 383 0.42 26.68 -18.94
CA ILE A 383 0.51 28.13 -18.70
C ILE A 383 0.95 28.88 -19.96
N SER A 384 1.96 28.37 -20.68
CA SER A 384 2.40 28.95 -21.95
C SER A 384 1.27 29.00 -22.98
N THR A 385 0.51 27.92 -23.05
CA THR A 385 -0.64 27.78 -23.94
C THR A 385 -1.79 28.72 -23.54
N ALA A 386 -2.06 28.86 -22.23
CA ALA A 386 -3.05 29.80 -21.70
C ALA A 386 -2.74 31.27 -22.09
N ILE A 387 -1.47 31.68 -22.10
CA ILE A 387 -1.07 33.02 -22.59
C ILE A 387 -1.52 33.22 -24.04
N SER A 388 -1.25 32.21 -24.90
CA SER A 388 -1.59 32.25 -26.32
C SER A 388 -3.11 32.26 -26.54
N TYR A 389 -3.85 31.45 -25.78
CA TYR A 389 -5.31 31.37 -25.89
C TYR A 389 -6.00 32.63 -25.38
N TYR A 390 -5.51 33.23 -24.29
CA TYR A 390 -6.02 34.54 -23.86
C TYR A 390 -5.79 35.62 -24.93
N ALA A 391 -4.62 35.65 -25.55
CA ALA A 391 -4.33 36.62 -26.61
C ALA A 391 -5.26 36.45 -27.83
N LEU A 392 -5.63 35.21 -28.15
CA LEU A 392 -6.52 34.85 -29.25
C LEU A 392 -8.00 35.14 -28.97
N PHE A 393 -8.54 34.62 -27.86
CA PHE A 393 -9.97 34.64 -27.58
C PHE A 393 -10.41 35.85 -26.74
N ARG A 394 -9.49 36.48 -26.01
CA ARG A 394 -9.76 37.62 -25.10
C ARG A 394 -10.81 37.35 -24.02
N LYS A 395 -11.23 36.09 -23.81
CA LYS A 395 -12.11 35.68 -22.73
C LYS A 395 -11.33 35.61 -21.41
N PRO A 396 -11.78 36.25 -20.32
CA PRO A 396 -11.14 36.13 -19.01
C PRO A 396 -11.26 34.71 -18.44
N PHE A 397 -10.17 34.20 -17.87
CA PHE A 397 -10.16 32.93 -17.14
C PHE A 397 -8.97 32.89 -16.18
N ARG A 398 -8.97 31.93 -15.26
CA ARG A 398 -7.92 31.72 -14.29
C ARG A 398 -7.35 30.32 -14.43
N VAL A 399 -6.03 30.20 -14.27
CA VAL A 399 -5.35 28.91 -14.19
C VAL A 399 -4.85 28.73 -12.77
N VAL A 400 -5.16 27.60 -12.15
CA VAL A 400 -4.74 27.21 -10.79
C VAL A 400 -3.87 25.95 -10.91
N TRP A 401 -2.79 25.84 -10.14
CA TRP A 401 -1.93 24.65 -10.12
C TRP A 401 -1.26 24.46 -8.76
N TYR A 402 -0.73 23.25 -8.54
CA TYR A 402 -0.03 22.84 -7.32
C TYR A 402 1.06 21.79 -7.66
N ASP A 403 1.88 21.42 -6.67
CA ASP A 403 3.12 20.65 -6.89
C ASP A 403 2.96 19.12 -6.77
N CYS A 404 1.73 18.61 -6.74
CA CYS A 404 1.41 17.18 -6.75
C CYS A 404 0.18 16.88 -7.63
N ASN A 405 -0.17 15.61 -7.84
CA ASN A 405 -1.30 15.16 -8.66
C ASN A 405 -2.40 14.55 -7.78
N LEU A 406 -3.38 15.37 -7.39
CA LEU A 406 -4.45 14.97 -6.47
C LEU A 406 -5.58 14.20 -7.16
N GLY A 407 -5.48 13.97 -8.47
CA GLY A 407 -6.50 13.35 -9.27
C GLY A 407 -7.74 14.24 -9.42
N PHE A 408 -8.76 13.69 -10.08
CA PHE A 408 -9.99 14.42 -10.40
C PHE A 408 -10.68 15.04 -9.16
N ALA A 409 -10.81 14.27 -8.07
CA ALA A 409 -11.44 14.74 -6.84
C ALA A 409 -10.69 15.93 -6.23
N GLY A 410 -9.37 15.81 -6.03
CA GLY A 410 -8.57 16.88 -5.44
C GLY A 410 -8.44 18.10 -6.33
N ALA A 411 -8.31 17.93 -7.65
CA ALA A 411 -8.29 19.05 -8.60
C ALA A 411 -9.58 19.87 -8.55
N ASN A 412 -10.74 19.20 -8.50
CA ASN A 412 -12.02 19.89 -8.31
C ASN A 412 -12.10 20.58 -6.96
N ASN A 413 -11.71 19.91 -5.86
CA ASN A 413 -11.71 20.51 -4.52
C ASN A 413 -10.84 21.79 -4.47
N ILE A 414 -9.63 21.75 -5.05
CA ILE A 414 -8.75 22.93 -5.17
C ILE A 414 -9.43 24.03 -6.00
N GLY A 415 -10.02 23.68 -7.15
CA GLY A 415 -10.76 24.64 -7.97
C GLY A 415 -11.93 25.29 -7.24
N VAL A 416 -12.70 24.51 -6.48
CA VAL A 416 -13.82 25.00 -5.66
C VAL A 416 -13.34 25.88 -4.50
N SER A 417 -12.17 25.58 -3.92
CA SER A 417 -11.57 26.43 -2.89
C SER A 417 -11.21 27.82 -3.44
N ALA A 418 -10.84 27.91 -4.72
CA ALA A 418 -10.53 29.15 -5.43
C ALA A 418 -11.78 29.84 -6.02
N ALA A 419 -12.91 29.15 -6.11
CA ALA A 419 -14.15 29.62 -6.71
C ALA A 419 -14.77 30.80 -5.95
N ARG A 420 -15.27 31.80 -6.69
CA ARG A 420 -15.84 33.03 -6.13
C ARG A 420 -17.37 33.09 -6.13
N ALA A 421 -18.04 32.25 -6.91
CA ALA A 421 -19.49 32.27 -7.04
C ALA A 421 -20.21 31.37 -6.02
N GLU A 422 -21.51 31.60 -5.86
CA GLU A 422 -22.40 30.77 -5.02
C GLU A 422 -22.74 29.41 -5.65
N HIS A 423 -22.80 29.34 -6.98
CA HIS A 423 -23.02 28.10 -7.72
C HIS A 423 -21.73 27.62 -8.37
N LEU A 424 -21.59 26.30 -8.43
CA LEU A 424 -20.48 25.61 -9.05
C LEU A 424 -20.98 24.88 -10.29
N LEU A 425 -20.18 24.91 -11.35
CA LEU A 425 -20.25 23.95 -12.44
C LEU A 425 -18.92 23.20 -12.50
N LEU A 426 -18.94 21.91 -12.17
CA LEU A 426 -17.77 21.04 -12.30
C LEU A 426 -17.87 20.35 -13.66
N MET A 427 -16.86 20.47 -14.51
CA MET A 427 -16.89 19.85 -15.85
C MET A 427 -15.53 19.34 -16.31
N ASN A 428 -15.51 18.26 -17.08
CA ASN A 428 -14.29 17.77 -17.71
C ASN A 428 -13.82 18.71 -18.82
N SER A 429 -12.51 18.70 -19.10
CA SER A 429 -11.91 19.52 -20.16
C SER A 429 -12.40 19.16 -21.57
N ASP A 430 -12.76 17.89 -21.80
CA ASP A 430 -13.24 17.34 -23.07
C ASP A 430 -14.78 17.34 -23.20
N VAL A 431 -15.46 18.13 -22.35
CA VAL A 431 -16.88 18.44 -22.46
C VAL A 431 -17.07 19.78 -23.17
N ILE A 432 -17.86 19.76 -24.25
CA ILE A 432 -18.06 20.88 -25.17
C ILE A 432 -19.56 21.11 -25.37
N PRO A 433 -20.07 22.35 -25.20
CA PRO A 433 -21.48 22.63 -25.42
C PRO A 433 -21.86 22.54 -26.90
N GLN A 434 -23.06 22.01 -27.18
CA GLN A 434 -23.58 21.95 -28.54
C GLN A 434 -24.03 23.33 -29.03
N GLU A 435 -24.69 24.09 -28.16
CA GLU A 435 -25.27 25.39 -28.45
C GLU A 435 -25.04 26.36 -27.28
N PRO A 436 -24.96 27.69 -27.53
CA PRO A 436 -24.93 28.70 -26.47
C PRO A 436 -26.19 28.70 -25.59
N GLY A 437 -26.08 29.23 -24.35
CA GLY A 437 -27.24 29.37 -23.44
C GLY A 437 -27.55 28.14 -22.57
N TRP A 438 -26.78 27.06 -22.72
CA TRP A 438 -26.95 25.81 -21.97
C TRP A 438 -26.74 25.97 -20.45
N LEU A 439 -25.89 26.90 -20.02
CA LEU A 439 -25.66 27.15 -18.60
C LEU A 439 -26.84 27.91 -17.99
N THR A 440 -27.42 28.86 -18.73
CA THR A 440 -28.67 29.53 -18.34
C THR A 440 -29.82 28.52 -18.20
N ILE A 441 -29.92 27.52 -19.07
CA ILE A 441 -30.89 26.42 -18.91
C ILE A 441 -30.71 25.70 -17.57
N LEU A 442 -29.49 25.29 -17.22
CA LEU A 442 -29.20 24.63 -15.94
C LEU A 442 -29.51 25.53 -14.74
N ARG A 443 -29.16 26.82 -14.82
CA ARG A 443 -29.44 27.81 -13.76
C ARG A 443 -30.93 28.00 -13.53
N ASN A 444 -31.70 28.16 -14.61
CA ASN A 444 -33.15 28.33 -14.52
C ASN A 444 -33.81 27.08 -13.92
N ALA A 445 -33.38 25.90 -14.36
CA ALA A 445 -33.82 24.63 -13.80
C ALA A 445 -33.50 24.51 -12.30
N TYR A 446 -32.31 24.93 -11.87
CA TYR A 446 -31.94 24.92 -10.44
C TYR A 446 -32.87 25.80 -9.60
N MET A 447 -33.31 26.94 -10.14
CA MET A 447 -34.21 27.85 -9.41
C MET A 447 -35.66 27.37 -9.39
N SER A 448 -36.09 26.58 -10.38
CA SER A 448 -37.49 26.15 -10.51
C SER A 448 -37.78 24.76 -9.95
N LEU A 449 -36.79 23.88 -9.92
CA LEU A 449 -36.98 22.48 -9.52
C LEU A 449 -37.10 22.33 -7.99
N PRO A 450 -37.89 21.34 -7.51
CA PRO A 450 -38.08 21.16 -6.09
C PRO A 450 -36.85 20.52 -5.43
N ASN A 451 -36.31 21.21 -4.42
CA ASN A 451 -35.17 20.80 -3.60
C ASN A 451 -33.95 20.28 -4.40
N PRO A 452 -33.41 21.07 -5.34
CA PRO A 452 -32.32 20.63 -6.20
C PRO A 452 -31.00 20.58 -5.43
N GLY A 453 -30.34 19.43 -5.49
CA GLY A 453 -28.98 19.20 -5.00
C GLY A 453 -27.97 19.30 -6.13
N ILE A 454 -28.06 18.40 -7.11
CA ILE A 454 -27.18 18.36 -8.28
C ILE A 454 -28.02 18.30 -9.55
N LEU A 455 -27.67 19.10 -10.55
CA LEU A 455 -28.20 19.02 -11.91
C LEU A 455 -27.11 18.51 -12.86
N GLY A 456 -27.49 17.63 -13.77
CA GLY A 456 -26.64 17.16 -14.87
C GLY A 456 -27.30 17.42 -16.22
N PRO A 457 -26.55 17.84 -17.25
CA PRO A 457 -27.07 17.94 -18.60
C PRO A 457 -27.15 16.55 -19.28
N LEU A 458 -27.77 16.50 -20.46
CA LEU A 458 -27.63 15.35 -21.35
C LEU A 458 -26.24 15.38 -22.00
N LEU A 459 -25.42 14.35 -21.74
CA LEU A 459 -24.13 14.18 -22.38
C LEU A 459 -24.25 13.20 -23.54
N GLN A 460 -23.72 13.61 -24.69
CA GLN A 460 -23.74 12.82 -25.92
C GLN A 460 -22.32 12.57 -26.43
N PHE A 461 -22.14 11.48 -27.15
CA PHE A 461 -20.95 11.27 -27.97
C PHE A 461 -20.92 12.23 -29.14
N SER A 462 -19.80 12.31 -29.85
CA SER A 462 -19.63 13.18 -31.03
C SER A 462 -20.56 12.85 -32.19
N ASP A 463 -21.14 11.65 -32.22
CA ASP A 463 -22.14 11.23 -33.19
C ASP A 463 -23.58 11.50 -32.74
N ASN A 464 -23.75 12.28 -31.65
CA ASN A 464 -25.01 12.58 -30.98
C ASN A 464 -25.73 11.38 -30.34
N SER A 465 -25.11 10.19 -30.29
CA SER A 465 -25.68 9.12 -29.47
C SER A 465 -25.55 9.45 -27.98
N THR A 466 -26.52 8.97 -27.19
CA THR A 466 -26.59 9.22 -25.75
C THR A 466 -25.37 8.60 -25.06
N GLN A 467 -24.66 9.37 -24.25
CA GLN A 467 -23.58 8.86 -23.42
C GLN A 467 -23.99 8.79 -21.96
N HIS A 468 -24.54 9.89 -21.42
CA HIS A 468 -25.08 9.96 -20.07
C HIS A 468 -26.41 10.73 -20.06
N ALA A 469 -27.45 10.08 -19.55
CA ALA A 469 -28.78 10.64 -19.35
C ALA A 469 -29.31 10.26 -17.97
N GLY A 470 -28.47 10.46 -16.96
CA GLY A 470 -28.60 9.85 -15.64
C GLY A 470 -27.80 8.55 -15.50
N MET A 471 -27.57 8.14 -14.27
CA MET A 471 -26.96 6.86 -13.91
C MET A 471 -27.82 6.15 -12.87
N LYS A 472 -27.64 4.82 -12.79
CA LYS A 472 -28.24 4.00 -11.74
C LYS A 472 -27.20 3.06 -11.14
N ALA A 473 -27.32 2.78 -9.85
CA ALA A 473 -26.59 1.68 -9.24
C ALA A 473 -27.06 0.36 -9.88
N ASN A 474 -26.10 -0.50 -10.22
CA ASN A 474 -26.38 -1.76 -10.87
C ASN A 474 -25.51 -2.86 -10.26
N ARG A 475 -26.14 -3.99 -9.91
CA ARG A 475 -25.43 -5.20 -9.53
C ARG A 475 -25.10 -6.00 -10.79
N ASP A 476 -23.84 -6.41 -10.92
CA ASP A 476 -23.39 -7.28 -12.00
C ASP A 476 -23.19 -8.71 -11.44
N PRO A 477 -23.89 -9.72 -11.97
CA PRO A 477 -23.71 -11.11 -11.56
C PRO A 477 -22.27 -11.63 -11.67
N TYR A 478 -21.46 -11.06 -12.57
CA TYR A 478 -20.06 -11.43 -12.76
C TYR A 478 -19.11 -10.72 -11.80
N LEU A 479 -19.57 -9.67 -11.10
CA LEU A 479 -18.81 -8.93 -10.09
C LEU A 479 -19.62 -8.88 -8.77
N PRO A 480 -19.82 -10.03 -8.11
CA PRO A 480 -20.62 -10.10 -6.89
C PRO A 480 -19.98 -9.29 -5.77
N GLY A 481 -20.83 -8.55 -5.04
CA GLY A 481 -20.42 -7.66 -3.96
C GLY A 481 -20.27 -6.20 -4.38
N PHE A 482 -20.23 -5.88 -5.68
CA PHE A 482 -20.13 -4.50 -6.15
C PHE A 482 -21.50 -3.88 -6.48
N LEU A 483 -21.62 -2.58 -6.20
CA LEU A 483 -22.62 -1.69 -6.81
C LEU A 483 -21.90 -0.82 -7.84
N LEU A 484 -22.15 -1.08 -9.12
CA LEU A 484 -21.49 -0.41 -10.24
C LEU A 484 -22.36 0.70 -10.83
N ASN A 485 -21.72 1.66 -11.50
CA ASN A 485 -22.44 2.71 -12.23
C ASN A 485 -22.97 2.17 -13.56
N GLY A 486 -24.30 2.02 -13.65
CA GLY A 486 -25.01 1.74 -14.88
C GLY A 486 -25.42 3.02 -15.60
N HIS A 487 -25.35 3.01 -16.94
CA HIS A 487 -25.75 4.14 -17.80
C HIS A 487 -26.93 3.75 -18.70
N PRO A 488 -28.18 3.93 -18.24
CA PRO A 488 -29.36 3.61 -19.03
C PRO A 488 -29.36 4.37 -20.36
N GLY A 489 -29.58 3.66 -21.46
CA GLY A 489 -29.65 4.25 -22.79
C GLY A 489 -28.31 4.70 -23.40
N LYS A 490 -27.15 4.37 -22.78
CA LYS A 490 -25.84 4.63 -23.39
C LYS A 490 -25.78 3.96 -24.78
N GLY A 491 -25.36 4.72 -25.78
CA GLY A 491 -25.31 4.34 -27.20
C GLY A 491 -26.64 4.50 -27.96
N TRP A 492 -27.73 4.92 -27.31
CA TRP A 492 -28.99 5.16 -28.02
C TRP A 492 -28.92 6.43 -28.86
N LEU A 493 -29.29 6.34 -30.14
CA LEU A 493 -29.25 7.47 -31.08
C LEU A 493 -30.20 8.63 -30.69
N TYR A 494 -31.25 8.35 -29.93
CA TYR A 494 -32.24 9.35 -29.54
C TYR A 494 -32.64 9.19 -28.08
N TYR A 495 -32.40 10.23 -27.30
CA TYR A 495 -32.95 10.34 -25.95
C TYR A 495 -34.34 11.01 -26.03
N LYS A 496 -35.36 10.34 -25.51
CA LYS A 496 -36.77 10.71 -25.75
C LYS A 496 -37.30 11.82 -24.85
N ALA A 497 -36.76 11.98 -23.64
CA ALA A 497 -37.31 12.93 -22.68
C ALA A 497 -36.81 14.35 -22.95
N THR A 498 -37.73 15.31 -22.88
CA THR A 498 -37.47 16.75 -23.07
C THR A 498 -37.58 17.53 -21.76
N GLU A 499 -38.24 16.96 -20.75
CA GLU A 499 -38.44 17.60 -19.45
C GLU A 499 -37.38 17.14 -18.43
N PRO A 500 -37.04 17.99 -17.44
CA PRO A 500 -36.20 17.57 -16.33
C PRO A 500 -36.78 16.36 -15.59
N SER A 501 -35.92 15.45 -15.14
CA SER A 501 -36.33 14.25 -14.41
C SER A 501 -35.39 13.92 -13.27
N GLU A 502 -35.95 13.46 -12.15
CA GLU A 502 -35.19 13.04 -10.97
C GLU A 502 -34.36 11.79 -11.28
N GLN A 503 -33.11 11.76 -10.79
CA GLN A 503 -32.15 10.70 -11.05
C GLN A 503 -31.65 10.05 -9.76
N GLN A 504 -31.24 8.79 -9.85
CA GLN A 504 -30.58 8.11 -8.74
C GLN A 504 -29.13 8.59 -8.58
N LEU A 505 -28.41 8.75 -9.70
CA LEU A 505 -27.01 9.15 -9.76
C LEU A 505 -26.77 10.03 -11.01
N LEU A 506 -25.75 10.89 -10.97
CA LEU A 506 -25.30 11.72 -12.08
C LEU A 506 -23.78 11.59 -12.22
N THR A 507 -23.24 11.77 -13.43
CA THR A 507 -21.79 11.78 -13.64
C THR A 507 -21.21 13.17 -13.46
N ALA A 508 -20.06 13.27 -12.78
CA ALA A 508 -19.35 14.55 -12.61
C ALA A 508 -18.61 15.03 -13.86
N ALA A 509 -18.78 14.37 -15.02
CA ALA A 509 -18.29 14.90 -16.29
C ALA A 509 -18.85 16.30 -16.58
N CYS A 510 -20.09 16.58 -16.14
CA CYS A 510 -20.62 17.93 -16.04
C CYS A 510 -21.75 17.96 -15.01
N ILE A 511 -21.58 18.69 -13.89
CA ILE A 511 -22.61 18.87 -12.87
C ILE A 511 -22.70 20.31 -12.39
N PHE A 512 -23.92 20.76 -12.10
CA PHE A 512 -24.26 22.06 -11.53
C PHE A 512 -24.85 21.91 -10.13
N LEU A 513 -24.33 22.64 -9.14
CA LEU A 513 -24.74 22.54 -7.74
C LEU A 513 -24.38 23.78 -6.93
N SER A 514 -24.95 23.90 -5.73
CA SER A 514 -24.59 24.97 -4.79
C SER A 514 -23.20 24.72 -4.19
N LYS A 515 -22.38 25.77 -4.08
CA LYS A 515 -21.10 25.73 -3.35
C LYS A 515 -21.31 25.40 -1.88
N GLN A 516 -22.40 25.88 -1.28
CA GLN A 516 -22.71 25.60 0.11
C GLN A 516 -22.95 24.10 0.34
N ASP A 517 -23.75 23.46 -0.52
CA ASP A 517 -24.01 22.03 -0.40
C ASP A 517 -22.75 21.20 -0.58
N TYR A 518 -21.93 21.57 -1.58
CA TYR A 518 -20.65 20.93 -1.81
C TYR A 518 -19.73 21.00 -0.58
N VAL A 519 -19.62 22.18 0.05
CA VAL A 519 -18.82 22.35 1.27
C VAL A 519 -19.41 21.58 2.45
N VAL A 520 -20.73 21.55 2.61
CA VAL A 520 -21.41 20.85 3.71
C VAL A 520 -21.17 19.35 3.67
N VAL A 521 -21.15 18.73 2.48
CA VAL A 521 -20.85 17.30 2.33
C VAL A 521 -19.35 16.98 2.34
N GLY A 522 -18.48 17.99 2.40
CA GLY A 522 -17.03 17.82 2.40
C GLY A 522 -16.38 17.74 1.01
N GLY A 523 -17.10 18.12 -0.04
CA GLY A 523 -16.63 18.10 -1.43
C GLY A 523 -16.54 16.69 -2.03
N PHE A 524 -15.69 16.52 -3.04
CA PHE A 524 -15.37 15.17 -3.50
C PHE A 524 -14.51 14.46 -2.45
N ASP A 525 -14.85 13.20 -2.12
CA ASP A 525 -13.98 12.36 -1.32
C ASP A 525 -12.69 12.11 -2.10
N GLU A 526 -11.61 12.75 -1.67
CA GLU A 526 -10.33 12.60 -2.34
C GLU A 526 -9.83 11.17 -2.26
N GLY A 527 -10.36 10.34 -1.34
CA GLY A 527 -10.12 8.91 -1.13
C GLY A 527 -10.11 8.00 -2.36
N TYR A 528 -10.85 8.34 -3.41
CA TYR A 528 -10.88 7.61 -4.67
C TYR A 528 -9.58 7.76 -5.47
N LEU A 529 -9.12 6.67 -6.10
CA LEU A 529 -7.90 6.65 -6.90
C LEU A 529 -8.20 7.04 -8.35
N ILE A 530 -7.60 8.11 -8.86
CA ILE A 530 -7.55 8.48 -10.30
C ILE A 530 -8.89 8.24 -11.04
N GLY A 531 -9.98 8.71 -10.43
CA GLY A 531 -11.34 8.72 -10.98
C GLY A 531 -12.13 7.41 -10.92
N ASP A 532 -13.43 7.54 -11.19
CA ASP A 532 -14.52 6.57 -10.97
C ASP A 532 -15.04 6.52 -9.52
N PHE A 533 -16.37 6.61 -9.39
CA PHE A 533 -17.17 6.55 -8.17
C PHE A 533 -17.14 7.79 -7.27
N GLU A 534 -16.22 8.74 -7.45
CA GLU A 534 -16.26 10.01 -6.71
C GLU A 534 -17.53 10.83 -7.02
N ASP A 535 -18.06 10.70 -8.24
CA ASP A 535 -19.32 11.30 -8.65
C ASP A 535 -20.53 10.65 -7.97
N SER A 536 -20.54 9.32 -7.91
CA SER A 536 -21.58 8.55 -7.22
C SER A 536 -21.57 8.78 -5.70
N ASP A 537 -20.38 8.87 -5.10
CA ASP A 537 -20.22 9.21 -3.68
C ASP A 537 -20.81 10.59 -3.36
N LEU A 538 -20.43 11.62 -4.14
CA LEU A 538 -20.97 12.97 -3.99
C LEU A 538 -22.48 13.00 -4.17
N CYS A 539 -23.02 12.30 -5.18
CA CYS A 539 -24.45 12.16 -5.39
C CYS A 539 -25.15 11.59 -4.15
N MET A 540 -24.63 10.51 -3.58
CA MET A 540 -25.21 9.87 -2.40
C MET A 540 -25.05 10.70 -1.13
N ALA A 541 -23.95 11.43 -0.98
CA ALA A 541 -23.76 12.37 0.12
C ALA A 541 -24.79 13.51 0.07
N ILE A 542 -25.04 14.08 -1.10
CA ILE A 542 -26.07 15.11 -1.30
C ILE A 542 -27.48 14.56 -1.09
N LYS A 543 -27.79 13.36 -1.58
CA LYS A 543 -29.10 12.73 -1.32
C LYS A 543 -29.33 12.45 0.16
N LYS A 544 -28.28 12.13 0.92
CA LYS A 544 -28.37 11.96 2.38
C LYS A 544 -28.80 13.24 3.12
N MET A 545 -28.60 14.42 2.52
CA MET A 545 -29.15 15.69 3.02
C MET A 545 -30.64 15.89 2.67
N GLY A 546 -31.28 14.91 2.02
CA GLY A 546 -32.67 14.98 1.55
C GLY A 546 -32.84 15.72 0.22
N LYS A 547 -31.75 16.12 -0.46
CA LYS A 547 -31.78 16.82 -1.74
C LYS A 547 -31.93 15.87 -2.93
N LYS A 548 -32.41 16.41 -4.06
CA LYS A 548 -32.70 15.64 -5.27
C LYS A 548 -31.67 15.87 -6.36
N LEU A 549 -31.45 14.85 -7.19
CA LEU A 549 -30.58 14.92 -8.36
C LEU A 549 -31.45 15.00 -9.60
N TRP A 550 -31.11 15.87 -10.56
CA TRP A 550 -31.94 16.12 -11.73
C TRP A 550 -31.13 16.03 -13.03
N LEU A 551 -31.65 15.28 -13.99
CA LEU A 551 -31.23 15.39 -15.38
C LEU A 551 -32.01 16.52 -16.03
N VAL A 552 -31.32 17.43 -16.74
CA VAL A 552 -31.92 18.51 -17.52
C VAL A 552 -31.60 18.27 -19.00
N PRO A 553 -32.47 17.57 -19.76
CA PRO A 553 -32.13 17.10 -21.10
C PRO A 553 -32.14 18.18 -22.19
N GLU A 554 -32.66 19.38 -21.87
CA GLU A 554 -32.59 20.56 -22.74
C GLU A 554 -31.14 21.08 -22.87
N ALA A 555 -30.35 21.01 -21.80
CA ALA A 555 -28.92 21.31 -21.85
C ALA A 555 -28.17 20.11 -22.44
N LYS A 556 -27.63 20.27 -23.66
CA LYS A 556 -26.93 19.21 -24.40
C LYS A 556 -25.46 19.56 -24.61
N LEU A 557 -24.58 18.65 -24.21
CA LEU A 557 -23.14 18.80 -24.41
C LEU A 557 -22.57 17.52 -25.01
N TRP A 558 -21.54 17.68 -25.83
CA TRP A 558 -20.69 16.57 -26.24
C TRP A 558 -19.66 16.29 -25.15
N HIS A 559 -19.40 15.01 -24.89
CA HIS A 559 -18.28 14.57 -24.08
C HIS A 559 -17.46 13.59 -24.90
N LEU A 560 -16.23 14.00 -25.24
CA LEU A 560 -15.37 13.25 -26.16
C LEU A 560 -14.70 12.02 -25.50
N GLU A 561 -15.14 11.66 -24.28
CA GLU A 561 -14.81 10.53 -23.41
C GLU A 561 -13.38 9.99 -23.53
N ARG A 562 -12.59 10.23 -22.47
CA ARG A 562 -11.25 9.64 -22.23
C ARG A 562 -10.19 10.03 -23.27
N GLN A 563 -10.45 11.01 -24.12
CA GLN A 563 -9.40 11.59 -24.97
C GLN A 563 -8.37 12.38 -24.15
N SER A 564 -8.72 12.81 -22.93
CA SER A 564 -7.82 13.48 -22.00
C SER A 564 -6.84 12.54 -21.27
N GLN A 565 -7.08 11.23 -21.30
CA GLN A 565 -6.23 10.21 -20.66
C GLN A 565 -5.41 9.47 -21.74
N ASN A 566 -4.08 9.34 -21.59
CA ASN A 566 -3.25 8.55 -22.51
C ASN A 566 -3.39 7.04 -22.20
N ILE A 567 -4.17 6.30 -22.99
CA ILE A 567 -4.63 4.91 -22.70
C ILE A 567 -3.61 3.80 -23.05
N GLY A 568 -2.42 4.14 -23.53
CA GLY A 568 -1.50 3.24 -24.26
C GLY A 568 -1.01 1.93 -23.59
N SER A 569 -1.26 1.66 -22.30
CA SER A 569 -0.81 0.42 -21.65
C SER A 569 -1.66 -0.02 -20.43
N ILE A 570 -2.90 0.45 -20.31
CA ILE A 570 -3.57 0.63 -19.00
C ILE A 570 -4.68 -0.40 -18.68
N SER A 571 -5.03 -1.31 -19.61
CA SER A 571 -6.30 -2.06 -19.54
C SER A 571 -6.47 -2.96 -18.29
N GLY A 572 -5.40 -3.49 -17.69
CA GLY A 572 -5.49 -4.27 -16.44
C GLY A 572 -5.45 -3.42 -15.16
N TYR A 573 -4.51 -2.48 -15.06
CA TYR A 573 -4.32 -1.64 -13.88
C TYR A 573 -5.51 -0.71 -13.61
N ARG A 574 -6.08 -0.10 -14.65
CA ARG A 574 -7.26 0.78 -14.48
C ARG A 574 -8.49 0.01 -14.06
N GLN A 575 -8.69 -1.20 -14.56
CA GLN A 575 -9.80 -2.04 -14.11
C GLN A 575 -9.69 -2.32 -12.61
N LEU A 576 -8.47 -2.59 -12.10
CA LEU A 576 -8.23 -2.77 -10.67
C LEU A 576 -8.46 -1.49 -9.87
N ILE A 577 -8.14 -0.31 -10.41
CA ILE A 577 -8.51 0.97 -9.79
C ILE A 577 -10.03 1.11 -9.70
N THR A 578 -10.75 0.90 -10.81
CA THR A 578 -12.22 0.99 -10.85
C THR A 578 -12.85 0.05 -9.83
N LEU A 579 -12.34 -1.19 -9.72
CA LEU A 579 -12.83 -2.17 -8.75
C LEU A 579 -12.48 -1.78 -7.31
N TYR A 580 -11.29 -1.26 -7.03
CA TYR A 580 -10.96 -0.72 -5.71
C TYR A 580 -11.91 0.42 -5.32
N ASN A 581 -12.12 1.38 -6.23
CA ASN A 581 -13.02 2.50 -6.01
C ASN A 581 -14.47 2.03 -5.79
N GLY A 582 -14.93 1.04 -6.57
CA GLY A 582 -16.24 0.41 -6.37
C GLY A 582 -16.37 -0.30 -5.02
N TRP A 583 -15.31 -0.95 -4.53
CA TRP A 583 -15.28 -1.54 -3.19
C TRP A 583 -15.38 -0.45 -2.12
N ARG A 584 -14.57 0.60 -2.22
CA ARG A 584 -14.59 1.75 -1.28
C ARG A 584 -15.97 2.40 -1.22
N TYR A 585 -16.58 2.66 -2.38
CA TYR A 585 -17.93 3.22 -2.48
C TYR A 585 -18.96 2.35 -1.76
N HIS A 586 -18.93 1.03 -1.98
CA HIS A 586 -19.84 0.12 -1.29
C HIS A 586 -19.58 0.05 0.23
N GLU A 587 -18.33 0.05 0.67
CA GLU A 587 -17.97 0.09 2.09
C GLU A 587 -18.52 1.34 2.79
N LYS A 588 -18.47 2.50 2.14
CA LYS A 588 -19.04 3.75 2.69
C LYS A 588 -20.56 3.67 2.83
N ILE A 589 -21.25 2.99 1.91
CA ILE A 589 -22.69 2.71 2.03
C ILE A 589 -22.95 1.80 3.23
N ILE A 590 -22.22 0.70 3.37
CA ILE A 590 -22.38 -0.26 4.48
C ILE A 590 -22.13 0.41 5.84
N ARG A 591 -21.14 1.31 5.92
CA ARG A 591 -20.84 2.10 7.13
C ARG A 591 -21.84 3.21 7.39
N GLY A 592 -22.78 3.44 6.48
CA GLY A 592 -23.77 4.51 6.55
C GLY A 592 -23.16 5.90 6.44
N GLU A 593 -21.99 6.06 5.82
CA GLU A 593 -21.33 7.35 5.62
C GLU A 593 -22.06 8.18 4.56
N ILE A 594 -22.53 7.53 3.49
CA ILE A 594 -23.34 8.08 2.40
C ILE A 594 -24.68 7.34 2.29
N ALA A 595 -25.64 7.86 1.52
CA ALA A 595 -26.92 7.20 1.31
C ALA A 595 -26.77 5.88 0.54
N ASN A 596 -27.66 4.92 0.82
CA ASN A 596 -27.76 3.69 0.04
C ASN A 596 -28.64 3.91 -1.20
N PRO A 597 -28.13 3.77 -2.43
CA PRO A 597 -28.92 3.95 -3.64
C PRO A 597 -30.05 2.91 -3.78
N GLU A 598 -29.92 1.72 -3.18
CA GLU A 598 -30.91 0.65 -3.27
C GLU A 598 -32.12 0.82 -2.32
N GLU A 599 -32.02 1.69 -1.32
CA GLU A 599 -33.10 1.97 -0.36
C GLU A 599 -34.03 3.11 -0.81
N GLN A 600 -33.75 3.70 -1.98
CA GLN A 600 -34.42 4.90 -2.49
C GLN A 600 -35.34 4.63 -3.68
N GLU A 601 -35.77 3.38 -3.88
CA GLU A 601 -36.78 2.97 -4.88
C GLU A 601 -38.22 3.06 -4.37
#